data_AF-A0A7Y5KFP0-F1
#
_entry.id   AF-A0A7Y5KFP0-F1
#
_cell.length_a   1.000
_cell.length_b   1.000
_cell.length_c   1.000
_cell.angle_alpha   90.00
_cell.angle_beta   90.00
_cell.angle_gamma   90.00
#
_symmetry.space_group_name_H-M   'P 1'
#
loop_
_entity.id
_entity.type
_entity.pdbx_description
1 polymer ?
#
loop_
_entity_poly.entity_id
_entity_poly.type
_entity_poly.pdbx_seq_one_letter_code
_entity_poly.pdbx_strand_id
1 'polypeptide(L)'
;MLEQTTHRTYLAAIKPWKIRNMVEGYLAAWQIFHKCHHGKGAERNVPSFETLSKISDILYQVKEDHHLLFRRADRAAQRLEQHKMVPSYSETTFIDHVGLLFHKAMVAKELRYILERYAHDERNWNVHFNELKNNLERIETLFMEGLDLVASLVRNAPDNVLLLAYLIEHRRTVAKCFGIRPGEVVTKLVAKNSQPLVYYRVAQYYYESGWYERAKEAIRKALDKSKDEAATLRLFEQIEAKLNKQKGRSQKRLEDVPEAESDLVES
;
A
#
# COMPACT_ATOMS: atom_id res chain seq x y z
N MET A 1 25.80 -23.18 4.30
CA MET A 1 24.45 -23.71 3.98
C MET A 1 23.38 -23.25 4.97
N LEU A 2 23.60 -23.36 6.29
CA LEU A 2 22.63 -22.92 7.32
C LEU A 2 22.18 -21.45 7.18
N GLU A 3 23.10 -20.50 6.94
CA GLU A 3 22.77 -19.07 6.80
C GLU A 3 21.88 -18.74 5.59
N GLN A 4 22.08 -19.43 4.45
CA GLN A 4 21.26 -19.22 3.25
C GLN A 4 19.83 -19.70 3.45
N THR A 5 19.64 -20.79 4.19
CA THR A 5 18.31 -21.32 4.54
C THR A 5 17.58 -20.34 5.46
N THR A 6 18.26 -19.80 6.47
CA THR A 6 17.69 -18.79 7.39
C THR A 6 17.27 -17.52 6.67
N HIS A 7 18.10 -17.01 5.74
CA HIS A 7 17.77 -15.83 4.94
C HIS A 7 16.54 -16.05 4.04
N ARG A 8 16.45 -17.20 3.37
CA ARG A 8 15.28 -17.52 2.53
C ARG A 8 13.99 -17.62 3.34
N THR A 9 14.05 -18.23 4.53
CA THR A 9 12.91 -18.31 5.45
C THR A 9 12.46 -16.93 5.89
N TYR A 10 13.40 -16.05 6.23
CA TYR A 10 13.09 -14.66 6.57
C TYR A 10 12.43 -13.91 5.40
N LEU A 11 13.03 -13.97 4.20
CA LEU A 11 12.48 -13.31 3.01
C LEU A 11 11.08 -13.82 2.66
N ALA A 12 10.83 -15.12 2.79
CA ALA A 12 9.51 -15.69 2.61
C ALA A 12 8.50 -15.14 3.63
N ALA A 13 8.91 -15.01 4.90
CA ALA A 13 8.06 -14.47 5.97
C ALA A 13 7.72 -12.98 5.76
N ILE A 14 8.68 -12.17 5.28
CA ILE A 14 8.45 -10.72 5.06
C ILE A 14 7.84 -10.39 3.71
N LYS A 15 7.84 -11.33 2.74
CA LYS A 15 7.33 -11.10 1.38
C LYS A 15 5.91 -10.53 1.37
N PRO A 16 4.92 -11.09 2.11
CA PRO A 16 3.56 -10.55 2.09
C PRO A 16 3.50 -9.07 2.49
N TRP A 17 4.27 -8.69 3.51
CA TRP A 17 4.35 -7.32 4.00
C TRP A 17 4.99 -6.38 2.99
N LYS A 18 6.11 -6.79 2.38
CA LYS A 18 6.80 -5.98 1.37
C LYS A 18 5.96 -5.80 0.10
N ILE A 19 5.26 -6.83 -0.37
CA ILE A 19 4.32 -6.70 -1.50
C ILE A 19 3.20 -5.70 -1.17
N ARG A 20 2.66 -5.74 0.05
CA ARG A 20 1.66 -4.76 0.51
C ARG A 20 2.22 -3.33 0.49
N ASN A 21 3.45 -3.12 0.97
CA ASN A 21 4.09 -1.81 0.96
C ASN A 21 4.39 -1.30 -0.45
N MET A 22 4.80 -2.18 -1.36
CA MET A 22 5.03 -1.80 -2.77
C MET A 22 3.74 -1.27 -3.40
N VAL A 23 2.62 -1.97 -3.20
CA VAL A 23 1.31 -1.55 -3.72
C VAL A 23 0.85 -0.24 -3.06
N GLU A 24 0.99 -0.12 -1.74
CA GLU A 24 0.65 1.11 -1.02
C GLU A 24 1.48 2.30 -1.52
N GLY A 25 2.80 2.16 -1.57
CA GLY A 25 3.71 3.21 -2.02
C GLY A 25 3.42 3.64 -3.46
N TYR A 26 3.18 2.68 -4.35
CA TYR A 26 2.82 2.98 -5.74
C TYR A 26 1.53 3.79 -5.84
N LEU A 27 0.47 3.36 -5.15
CA LEU A 27 -0.82 4.06 -5.15
C LEU A 27 -0.72 5.44 -4.48
N ALA A 28 0.08 5.58 -3.43
CA ALA A 28 0.32 6.86 -2.77
C ALA A 28 1.04 7.85 -3.70
N ALA A 29 2.09 7.39 -4.40
CA ALA A 29 2.79 8.19 -5.40
C ALA A 29 1.85 8.66 -6.53
N TRP A 30 1.02 7.74 -7.05
CA TRP A 30 0.01 8.07 -8.06
C TRP A 30 -0.96 9.15 -7.57
N GLN A 31 -1.46 9.02 -6.34
CA GLN A 31 -2.41 9.99 -5.80
C GLN A 31 -1.82 11.37 -5.61
N ILE A 32 -0.58 11.46 -5.15
CA ILE A 32 0.14 12.73 -5.02
C ILE A 32 0.29 13.36 -6.41
N PHE A 33 0.77 12.58 -7.38
CA PHE A 33 0.94 13.03 -8.76
C PHE A 33 -0.38 13.51 -9.36
N HIS A 34 -1.42 12.67 -9.36
CA HIS A 34 -2.72 12.98 -9.94
C HIS A 34 -3.39 14.18 -9.26
N LYS A 35 -3.28 14.32 -7.93
CA LYS A 35 -3.87 15.47 -7.21
C LYS A 35 -3.25 16.78 -7.66
N CYS A 36 -1.93 16.79 -7.88
CA CYS A 36 -1.22 17.97 -8.33
C CYS A 36 -1.48 18.21 -9.82
N HIS A 37 -1.23 17.21 -10.68
CA HIS A 37 -1.30 17.37 -12.13
C HIS A 37 -2.70 17.74 -12.65
N HIS A 38 -3.77 17.25 -12.00
CA HIS A 38 -5.18 17.51 -12.38
C HIS A 38 -5.92 18.41 -11.38
N GLY A 39 -5.20 19.17 -10.57
CA GLY A 39 -5.80 20.09 -9.60
C GLY A 39 -6.54 21.25 -10.29
N LYS A 40 -7.68 21.69 -9.75
CA LYS A 40 -8.39 22.87 -10.28
C LYS A 40 -7.55 24.15 -10.04
N GLY A 41 -7.10 24.80 -11.12
CA GLY A 41 -6.42 26.10 -11.13
C GLY A 41 -5.37 26.18 -12.25
N ALA A 42 -5.36 27.30 -13.00
CA ALA A 42 -4.51 27.47 -14.20
C ALA A 42 -2.99 27.33 -13.92
N GLU A 43 -2.53 27.62 -12.71
CA GLU A 43 -1.13 27.50 -12.29
C GLU A 43 -0.78 26.17 -11.60
N ARG A 44 -1.76 25.28 -11.38
CA ARG A 44 -1.58 24.07 -10.55
C ARG A 44 -1.27 22.78 -11.32
N ASN A 45 -1.22 22.81 -12.65
CA ASN A 45 -1.03 21.60 -13.45
C ASN A 45 0.43 21.09 -13.49
N VAL A 46 1.38 21.82 -12.90
CA VAL A 46 2.80 21.44 -12.82
C VAL A 46 3.17 21.20 -11.35
N PRO A 47 3.56 19.97 -10.97
CA PRO A 47 4.04 19.68 -9.62
C PRO A 47 5.25 20.55 -9.21
N SER A 48 5.30 20.98 -7.95
CA SER A 48 6.48 21.65 -7.39
C SER A 48 7.66 20.69 -7.22
N PHE A 49 8.86 21.25 -6.99
CA PHE A 49 10.06 20.46 -6.72
C PHE A 49 9.86 19.52 -5.52
N GLU A 50 9.28 20.00 -4.42
CA GLU A 50 9.03 19.21 -3.20
C GLU A 50 8.04 18.08 -3.47
N THR A 51 7.02 18.34 -4.29
CA THR A 51 6.06 17.31 -4.70
C THR A 51 6.76 16.21 -5.49
N LEU A 52 7.59 16.57 -6.47
CA LEU A 52 8.34 15.61 -7.29
C LEU A 52 9.40 14.86 -6.48
N SER A 53 10.04 15.52 -5.51
CA SER A 53 10.94 14.87 -4.55
C SER A 53 10.18 13.81 -3.75
N LYS A 54 9.05 14.17 -3.15
CA LYS A 54 8.23 13.23 -2.39
C LYS A 54 7.76 12.02 -3.21
N ILE A 55 7.33 12.25 -4.45
CA ILE A 55 6.96 11.16 -5.38
C ILE A 55 8.18 10.25 -5.63
N SER A 56 9.34 10.84 -5.91
CA SER A 56 10.57 10.11 -6.19
C SER A 56 11.03 9.28 -4.98
N ASP A 57 10.95 9.84 -3.77
CA ASP A 57 11.33 9.16 -2.52
C ASP A 57 10.42 7.95 -2.25
N ILE A 58 9.11 8.09 -2.49
CA ILE A 58 8.16 6.97 -2.36
C ILE A 58 8.50 5.88 -3.39
N LEU A 59 8.71 6.24 -4.65
CA LEU A 59 9.04 5.28 -5.71
C LEU A 59 10.40 4.60 -5.47
N TYR A 60 11.36 5.32 -4.89
CA TYR A 60 12.63 4.77 -4.45
C TYR A 60 12.41 3.70 -3.36
N GLN A 61 11.58 3.98 -2.35
CA GLN A 61 11.27 2.98 -1.32
C GLN A 61 10.57 1.74 -1.89
N VAL A 62 9.66 1.90 -2.85
CA VAL A 62 9.04 0.78 -3.56
C VAL A 62 10.11 -0.03 -4.30
N LYS A 63 11.05 0.62 -4.98
CA LYS A 63 12.17 -0.04 -5.66
C LYS A 63 13.10 -0.77 -4.69
N GLU A 64 13.41 -0.19 -3.54
CA GLU A 64 14.24 -0.82 -2.51
C GLU A 64 13.56 -2.07 -1.92
N ASP A 65 12.25 -2.01 -1.68
CA ASP A 65 11.48 -3.18 -1.24
C ASP A 65 11.57 -4.32 -2.28
N HIS A 66 11.64 -4.01 -3.58
CA HIS A 66 11.84 -5.03 -4.61
C HIS A 66 13.23 -5.61 -4.58
N HIS A 67 14.25 -4.76 -4.49
CA HIS A 67 15.64 -5.19 -4.40
C HIS A 67 15.92 -5.99 -3.12
N LEU A 68 15.16 -5.78 -2.05
CA LEU A 68 15.25 -6.61 -0.86
C LEU A 68 14.76 -8.04 -1.11
N LEU A 69 13.60 -8.18 -1.76
CA LEU A 69 12.95 -9.48 -1.96
C LEU A 69 13.54 -10.29 -3.10
N PHE A 70 13.83 -9.64 -4.23
CA PHE A 70 14.07 -10.29 -5.50
C PHE A 70 15.50 -10.08 -5.98
N ARG A 71 16.07 -11.15 -6.54
CA ARG A 71 17.34 -11.09 -7.26
C ARG A 71 17.18 -10.35 -8.58
N ARG A 72 18.22 -9.65 -9.01
CA ARG A 72 18.30 -9.07 -10.35
C ARG A 72 18.40 -10.16 -11.41
N ALA A 73 17.86 -9.90 -12.61
CA ALA A 73 17.97 -10.80 -13.76
C ALA A 73 19.43 -10.94 -14.26
N ASP A 74 20.29 -9.96 -13.95
CA ASP A 74 21.69 -9.93 -14.36
C ASP A 74 22.51 -11.12 -13.83
N ARG A 75 23.11 -11.87 -14.75
CA ARG A 75 23.94 -13.05 -14.46
C ARG A 75 25.15 -12.71 -13.59
N ALA A 76 25.68 -11.49 -13.64
CA ALA A 76 26.81 -11.08 -12.79
C ALA A 76 26.38 -10.93 -11.32
N ALA A 77 25.19 -10.39 -11.06
CA ALA A 77 24.63 -10.21 -9.73
C ALA A 77 24.10 -11.51 -9.10
N GLN A 78 23.76 -12.51 -9.92
CA GLN A 78 23.18 -13.79 -9.45
C GLN A 78 24.06 -14.57 -8.47
N ARG A 79 25.39 -14.39 -8.48
CA ARG A 79 26.29 -15.04 -7.51
C ARG A 79 26.21 -14.45 -6.11
N LEU A 80 25.95 -13.14 -5.99
CA LEU A 80 25.90 -12.43 -4.71
C LEU A 80 24.48 -12.44 -4.10
N GLU A 81 23.44 -12.62 -4.93
CA GLU A 81 22.04 -12.55 -4.52
C GLU A 81 21.35 -13.92 -4.43
N GLN A 82 22.10 -15.03 -4.31
CA GLN A 82 21.53 -16.40 -4.30
C GLN A 82 20.53 -16.64 -3.16
N HIS A 83 20.59 -15.85 -2.09
CA HIS A 83 19.68 -15.91 -0.96
C HIS A 83 18.33 -15.24 -1.24
N LYS A 84 18.22 -14.37 -2.26
CA LYS A 84 16.98 -13.68 -2.65
C LYS A 84 16.06 -14.56 -3.50
N MET A 85 14.80 -14.16 -3.61
CA MET A 85 13.79 -14.89 -4.36
C MET A 85 13.87 -14.63 -5.86
N VAL A 86 13.37 -15.57 -6.66
CA VAL A 86 13.18 -15.38 -8.10
C VAL A 86 11.85 -14.69 -8.31
N PRO A 87 11.80 -13.51 -8.97
CA PRO A 87 10.53 -12.89 -9.29
C PRO A 87 9.79 -13.70 -10.36
N SER A 88 8.48 -13.79 -10.22
CA SER A 88 7.55 -14.22 -11.27
C SER A 88 7.51 -13.18 -12.40
N TYR A 89 6.87 -13.52 -13.52
CA TYR A 89 6.71 -12.59 -14.64
C TYR A 89 6.05 -11.27 -14.21
N SER A 90 4.92 -11.33 -13.48
CA SER A 90 4.22 -10.12 -13.03
C SER A 90 5.05 -9.27 -12.06
N GLU A 91 5.86 -9.93 -11.21
CA GLU A 91 6.77 -9.22 -10.30
C GLU A 91 7.89 -8.53 -11.10
N THR A 92 8.51 -9.23 -12.07
CA THR A 92 9.54 -8.64 -12.94
C THR A 92 9.00 -7.44 -13.71
N THR A 93 7.85 -7.56 -14.38
CA THR A 93 7.26 -6.45 -15.13
C THR A 93 6.98 -5.24 -14.23
N PHE A 94 6.48 -5.46 -13.00
CA PHE A 94 6.25 -4.37 -12.07
C PHE A 94 7.55 -3.75 -11.54
N ILE A 95 8.59 -4.54 -11.28
CA ILE A 95 9.93 -4.06 -10.89
C ILE A 95 10.49 -3.11 -11.95
N ASP A 96 10.51 -3.56 -13.19
CA ASP A 96 11.06 -2.80 -14.32
C ASP A 96 10.25 -1.51 -14.53
N HIS A 97 8.93 -1.60 -14.41
CA HIS A 97 8.01 -0.48 -14.51
C HIS A 97 8.26 0.59 -13.44
N VAL A 98 8.36 0.18 -12.16
CA VAL A 98 8.67 1.09 -11.05
C VAL A 98 10.03 1.73 -11.24
N GLY A 99 11.03 0.96 -11.71
CA GLY A 99 12.36 1.48 -12.01
C GLY A 99 12.32 2.60 -13.05
N LEU A 100 11.62 2.38 -14.17
CA LEU A 100 11.45 3.39 -15.22
C LEU A 100 10.70 4.63 -14.71
N LEU A 101 9.61 4.43 -14.00
CA LEU A 101 8.80 5.52 -13.44
C LEU A 101 9.60 6.36 -12.44
N PHE A 102 10.38 5.73 -11.56
CA PHE A 102 11.28 6.42 -10.65
C PHE A 102 12.29 7.30 -11.40
N HIS A 103 12.93 6.77 -12.43
CA HIS A 103 13.87 7.56 -13.25
C HIS A 103 13.18 8.75 -13.92
N LYS A 104 11.95 8.58 -14.42
CA LYS A 104 11.19 9.69 -15.02
C LYS A 104 10.80 10.74 -14.00
N ALA A 105 10.39 10.34 -12.79
CA ALA A 105 10.10 11.26 -11.69
C ALA A 105 11.34 12.07 -11.27
N MET A 106 12.51 11.44 -11.20
CA MET A 106 13.78 12.12 -10.96
C MET A 106 14.11 13.14 -12.05
N VAL A 107 13.93 12.80 -13.33
CA VAL A 107 14.12 13.77 -14.44
C VAL A 107 13.17 14.96 -14.32
N ALA A 108 11.89 14.73 -14.00
CA ALA A 108 10.94 15.83 -13.78
C ALA A 108 11.39 16.74 -12.63
N LYS A 109 11.87 16.14 -11.53
CA LYS A 109 12.37 16.86 -10.36
C LYS A 109 13.55 17.78 -10.74
N GLU A 110 14.51 17.28 -11.50
CA GLU A 110 15.65 18.08 -11.97
C GLU A 110 15.24 19.19 -12.95
N LEU A 111 14.35 18.90 -13.91
CA LEU A 111 13.82 19.93 -14.81
C LEU A 111 13.09 21.04 -14.05
N ARG A 112 12.33 20.68 -13.03
CA ARG A 112 11.66 21.65 -12.15
C ARG A 112 12.68 22.49 -11.38
N TYR A 113 13.73 21.89 -10.86
CA TYR A 113 14.83 22.60 -10.20
C TYR A 113 15.52 23.60 -11.14
N ILE A 114 15.78 23.20 -12.39
CA ILE A 114 16.40 24.07 -13.40
C ILE A 114 15.52 25.30 -13.69
N LEU A 115 14.21 25.08 -13.88
CA LEU A 115 13.25 26.16 -14.11
C LEU A 115 13.21 27.16 -12.94
N GLU A 116 13.36 26.67 -11.70
CA GLU A 116 13.30 27.51 -10.50
C GLU A 116 14.63 28.24 -10.22
N ARG A 117 15.77 27.70 -10.64
CA ARG A 117 17.10 28.21 -10.22
C ARG A 117 17.96 28.82 -11.33
N TYR A 118 17.78 28.39 -12.57
CA TYR A 118 18.74 28.72 -13.65
C TYR A 118 18.09 29.26 -14.93
N ALA A 119 16.79 29.08 -15.12
CA ALA A 119 16.09 29.57 -16.32
C ALA A 119 15.73 31.07 -16.20
N HIS A 120 16.73 31.94 -16.30
CA HIS A 120 16.56 33.39 -16.18
C HIS A 120 16.12 34.09 -17.47
N ASP A 121 16.37 33.50 -18.64
CA ASP A 121 15.91 34.00 -19.93
C ASP A 121 14.70 33.21 -20.46
N GLU A 122 13.82 33.91 -21.20
CA GLU A 122 12.55 33.38 -21.68
C GLU A 122 12.73 32.17 -22.62
N ARG A 123 13.79 32.16 -23.44
CA ARG A 123 14.02 31.07 -24.39
C ARG A 123 14.39 29.78 -23.65
N ASN A 124 15.34 29.86 -22.72
CA ASN A 124 15.77 28.72 -21.91
C ASN A 124 14.62 28.20 -21.02
N TRP A 125 13.84 29.11 -20.44
CA TRP A 125 12.64 28.76 -19.68
C TRP A 125 11.66 27.95 -20.53
N ASN A 126 11.33 28.43 -21.74
CA ASN A 126 10.38 27.75 -22.63
C ASN A 126 10.85 26.35 -23.05
N VAL A 127 12.15 26.15 -23.27
CA VAL A 127 12.72 24.84 -23.61
C VAL A 127 12.51 23.85 -22.46
N HIS A 128 12.99 24.18 -21.27
CA HIS A 128 12.89 23.29 -20.11
C HIS A 128 11.45 23.08 -19.62
N PHE A 129 10.59 24.08 -19.78
CA PHE A 129 9.17 23.95 -19.44
C PHE A 129 8.47 22.94 -20.36
N ASN A 130 8.75 22.99 -21.66
CA ASN A 130 8.22 22.02 -22.61
C ASN A 130 8.77 20.61 -22.35
N GLU A 131 10.06 20.47 -22.04
CA GLU A 131 10.65 19.18 -21.62
C GLU A 131 9.97 18.62 -20.36
N LEU A 132 9.74 19.47 -19.36
CA LEU A 132 9.04 19.08 -18.13
C LEU A 132 7.63 18.60 -18.45
N LYS A 133 6.88 19.35 -19.26
CA LYS A 133 5.50 18.99 -19.65
C LYS A 133 5.46 17.63 -20.34
N ASN A 134 6.30 17.42 -21.36
CA ASN A 134 6.38 16.14 -22.07
C ASN A 134 6.76 14.98 -21.13
N ASN A 135 7.66 15.23 -20.18
CA ASN A 135 8.05 14.22 -19.21
C ASN A 135 6.95 13.92 -18.19
N LEU A 136 6.14 14.91 -17.78
CA LEU A 136 4.97 14.73 -16.90
C LEU A 136 3.88 13.89 -17.59
N GLU A 137 3.58 14.15 -18.87
CA GLU A 137 2.65 13.33 -19.67
C GLU A 137 3.12 11.87 -19.75
N ARG A 138 4.44 11.66 -19.88
CA ARG A 138 5.01 10.32 -19.85
C ARG A 138 4.90 9.65 -18.48
N ILE A 139 5.12 10.39 -17.39
CA ILE A 139 4.93 9.90 -16.02
C ILE A 139 3.47 9.49 -15.81
N GLU A 140 2.51 10.29 -16.28
CA GLU A 140 1.09 9.96 -16.20
C GLU A 140 0.76 8.65 -16.92
N THR A 141 1.24 8.52 -18.16
CA THR A 141 1.05 7.29 -18.95
C THR A 141 1.61 6.07 -18.22
N LEU A 142 2.83 6.19 -17.67
CA LEU A 142 3.43 5.12 -16.87
C LEU A 142 2.61 4.82 -15.61
N PHE A 143 2.06 5.81 -14.91
CA PHE A 143 1.20 5.52 -13.78
C PHE A 143 -0.04 4.72 -14.18
N MET A 144 -0.71 5.09 -15.28
CA MET A 144 -1.87 4.36 -15.78
C MET A 144 -1.54 2.91 -16.14
N GLU A 145 -0.47 2.69 -16.92
CA GLU A 145 0.03 1.36 -17.26
C GLU A 145 0.35 0.52 -16.01
N GLY A 146 0.94 1.15 -14.98
CA GLY A 146 1.30 0.44 -13.76
C GLY A 146 0.13 0.13 -12.84
N LEU A 147 -1.02 0.81 -12.96
CA LEU A 147 -2.24 0.39 -12.25
C LEU A 147 -2.69 -1.00 -12.70
N ASP A 148 -2.59 -1.32 -14.00
CA ASP A 148 -2.89 -2.66 -14.51
C ASP A 148 -1.92 -3.72 -13.95
N LEU A 149 -0.64 -3.35 -13.81
CA LEU A 149 0.36 -4.21 -13.17
C LEU A 149 0.07 -4.42 -11.69
N VAL A 150 -0.34 -3.38 -10.96
CA VAL A 150 -0.79 -3.50 -9.56
C VAL A 150 -2.00 -4.44 -9.46
N ALA A 151 -2.98 -4.30 -10.34
CA ALA A 151 -4.13 -5.20 -10.38
C ALA A 151 -3.72 -6.65 -10.70
N SER A 152 -2.74 -6.85 -11.58
CA SER A 152 -2.16 -8.17 -11.87
C SER A 152 -1.46 -8.77 -10.63
N LEU A 153 -0.66 -7.98 -9.92
CA LEU A 153 0.00 -8.40 -8.68
C LEU A 153 -0.99 -8.80 -7.59
N VAL A 154 -2.04 -8.01 -7.38
CA VAL A 154 -3.10 -8.35 -6.41
C VAL A 154 -3.76 -9.68 -6.78
N ARG A 155 -4.10 -9.89 -8.06
CA ARG A 155 -4.69 -11.15 -8.54
C ARG A 155 -3.75 -12.35 -8.45
N ASN A 156 -2.44 -12.13 -8.42
CA ASN A 156 -1.43 -13.16 -8.26
C ASN A 156 -1.02 -13.41 -6.80
N ALA A 157 -1.54 -12.61 -5.86
CA ALA A 157 -1.31 -12.77 -4.42
C ALA A 157 -2.63 -12.96 -3.64
N PRO A 158 -3.52 -13.90 -4.02
CA PRO A 158 -4.84 -14.07 -3.39
C PRO A 158 -4.79 -14.51 -1.92
N ASP A 159 -3.65 -15.04 -1.47
CA ASP A 159 -3.44 -15.49 -0.08
C ASP A 159 -2.68 -14.46 0.76
N ASN A 160 -2.25 -13.34 0.17
CA ASN A 160 -1.57 -12.27 0.92
C ASN A 160 -2.60 -11.47 1.74
N VAL A 161 -2.91 -11.96 2.94
CA VAL A 161 -3.91 -11.35 3.83
C VAL A 161 -3.61 -9.89 4.19
N LEU A 162 -2.33 -9.49 4.26
CA LEU A 162 -1.92 -8.12 4.53
C LEU A 162 -2.30 -7.18 3.38
N LEU A 163 -2.08 -7.63 2.14
CA LEU A 163 -2.51 -6.89 0.95
C LEU A 163 -4.04 -6.80 0.88
N LEU A 164 -4.75 -7.89 1.18
CA LEU A 164 -6.21 -7.89 1.23
C LEU A 164 -6.76 -6.94 2.29
N ALA A 165 -6.17 -6.94 3.49
CA ALA A 165 -6.51 -6.04 4.58
C ALA A 165 -6.32 -4.58 4.14
N TYR A 166 -5.18 -4.25 3.54
CA TYR A 166 -4.91 -2.92 2.99
C TYR A 166 -5.98 -2.47 1.97
N LEU A 167 -6.35 -3.33 1.03
CA LEU A 167 -7.37 -3.00 0.02
C LEU A 167 -8.75 -2.71 0.65
N ILE A 168 -9.11 -3.41 1.72
CA ILE A 168 -10.38 -3.19 2.45
C ILE A 168 -10.33 -1.90 3.26
N GLU A 169 -9.27 -1.68 4.03
CA GLU A 169 -9.08 -0.50 4.89
C GLU A 169 -9.03 0.79 4.06
N HIS A 170 -8.34 0.75 2.92
CA HIS A 170 -8.13 1.90 2.05
C HIS A 170 -9.01 1.87 0.80
N ARG A 171 -10.16 1.17 0.85
CA ARG A 171 -11.05 0.96 -0.32
C ARG A 171 -11.41 2.23 -1.09
N ARG A 172 -11.61 3.38 -0.41
CA ARG A 172 -11.94 4.66 -1.08
C ARG A 172 -10.77 5.19 -1.89
N THR A 173 -9.60 5.18 -1.27
CA THR A 173 -8.31 5.59 -1.84
C THR A 173 -7.96 4.74 -3.04
N VAL A 174 -8.01 3.41 -2.87
CA VAL A 174 -7.77 2.44 -3.94
C VAL A 174 -8.78 2.63 -5.08
N ALA A 175 -10.07 2.70 -4.77
CA ALA A 175 -11.10 2.87 -5.79
C ALA A 175 -10.91 4.13 -6.64
N LYS A 176 -10.50 5.23 -6.02
CA LYS A 176 -10.16 6.47 -6.72
C LYS A 176 -9.00 6.28 -7.70
N CYS A 177 -7.95 5.54 -7.32
CA CYS A 177 -6.83 5.27 -8.21
C CYS A 177 -7.24 4.52 -9.48
N PHE A 178 -8.15 3.56 -9.33
CA PHE A 178 -8.61 2.68 -10.42
C PHE A 178 -9.85 3.21 -11.16
N GLY A 179 -10.42 4.36 -10.77
CA GLY A 179 -11.65 4.87 -11.37
C GLY A 179 -12.88 3.98 -11.16
N ILE A 180 -12.92 3.23 -10.04
CA ILE A 180 -14.02 2.31 -9.71
C ILE A 180 -14.78 2.75 -8.46
N ARG A 181 -15.88 2.08 -8.13
CA ARG A 181 -16.61 2.34 -6.87
C ARG A 181 -15.90 1.66 -5.69
N PRO A 182 -15.92 2.24 -4.46
CA PRO A 182 -15.32 1.60 -3.29
C PRO A 182 -15.82 0.18 -2.98
N GLY A 183 -17.08 -0.12 -3.29
CA GLY A 183 -17.66 -1.45 -3.13
C GLY A 183 -17.16 -2.48 -4.17
N GLU A 184 -16.54 -2.02 -5.27
CA GLU A 184 -16.05 -2.86 -6.37
C GLU A 184 -14.57 -3.22 -6.23
N VAL A 185 -13.85 -2.67 -5.25
CA VAL A 185 -12.40 -2.90 -5.09
C VAL A 185 -12.09 -4.39 -4.97
N VAL A 186 -12.78 -5.09 -4.07
CA VAL A 186 -12.53 -6.53 -3.85
C VAL A 186 -12.95 -7.35 -5.08
N THR A 187 -14.09 -7.03 -5.71
CA THR A 187 -14.56 -7.79 -6.88
C THR A 187 -13.66 -7.65 -8.10
N LYS A 188 -13.24 -6.42 -8.40
CA LYS A 188 -12.46 -6.15 -9.61
C LYS A 188 -10.98 -6.50 -9.45
N LEU A 189 -10.41 -6.33 -8.25
CA LEU A 189 -8.97 -6.55 -8.04
C LEU A 189 -8.62 -7.94 -7.52
N VAL A 190 -9.54 -8.66 -6.85
CA VAL A 190 -9.25 -9.95 -6.18
C VAL A 190 -9.97 -11.13 -6.85
N ALA A 191 -10.34 -11.00 -8.13
CA ALA A 191 -11.29 -11.86 -8.87
C ALA A 191 -11.19 -13.40 -8.73
N LYS A 192 -10.10 -13.96 -8.18
CA LYS A 192 -9.93 -15.40 -7.92
C LYS A 192 -10.62 -15.90 -6.64
N ASN A 193 -10.90 -15.04 -5.66
CA ASN A 193 -11.53 -15.44 -4.41
C ASN A 193 -13.00 -15.01 -4.37
N SER A 194 -13.87 -15.83 -3.77
CA SER A 194 -15.21 -15.36 -3.41
C SER A 194 -15.05 -14.18 -2.45
N GLN A 195 -15.79 -13.09 -2.67
CA GLN A 195 -15.73 -11.92 -1.79
C GLN A 195 -15.90 -12.30 -0.30
N PRO A 196 -16.82 -13.21 0.09
CA PRO A 196 -16.93 -13.64 1.47
C PRO A 196 -15.63 -14.20 2.04
N LEU A 197 -14.92 -15.04 1.27
CA LEU A 197 -13.66 -15.66 1.70
C LEU A 197 -12.58 -14.60 1.97
N VAL A 198 -12.52 -13.54 1.16
CA VAL A 198 -11.58 -12.42 1.37
C VAL A 198 -11.85 -11.75 2.72
N TYR A 199 -13.11 -11.39 2.98
CA TYR A 199 -13.49 -10.76 4.25
C TYR A 199 -13.29 -11.69 5.45
N TYR A 200 -13.57 -12.99 5.30
CA TYR A 200 -13.32 -14.01 6.32
C TYR A 200 -11.83 -14.08 6.68
N ARG A 201 -10.94 -14.19 5.69
CA ARG A 201 -9.49 -14.28 5.91
C ARG A 201 -8.94 -13.04 6.62
N VAL A 202 -9.39 -11.85 6.20
CA VAL A 202 -8.99 -10.60 6.84
C VAL A 202 -9.54 -10.49 8.26
N ALA A 203 -10.77 -10.95 8.50
CA ALA A 203 -11.34 -11.01 9.85
C ALA A 203 -10.55 -11.96 10.76
N GLN A 204 -10.18 -13.14 10.26
CA GLN A 204 -9.35 -14.10 10.99
C GLN A 204 -8.00 -13.49 11.35
N TYR A 205 -7.33 -12.83 10.40
CA TYR A 205 -6.08 -12.13 10.64
C TYR A 205 -6.21 -11.05 11.74
N TYR A 206 -7.27 -10.23 11.69
CA TYR A 206 -7.51 -9.22 12.72
C TYR A 206 -7.80 -9.85 14.10
N TYR A 207 -8.55 -10.95 14.13
CA TYR A 207 -8.84 -11.68 15.36
C TYR A 207 -7.56 -12.24 15.99
N GLU A 208 -6.71 -12.90 15.21
CA GLU A 208 -5.43 -13.45 15.65
C GLU A 208 -4.46 -12.34 16.11
N SER A 209 -4.54 -11.16 15.49
CA SER A 209 -3.77 -9.97 15.88
C SER A 209 -4.34 -9.21 17.08
N GLY A 210 -5.47 -9.65 17.64
CA GLY A 210 -6.12 -9.00 18.79
C GLY A 210 -6.94 -7.75 18.46
N TRP A 211 -7.13 -7.42 17.18
CA TRP A 211 -7.91 -6.27 16.72
C TRP A 211 -9.38 -6.63 16.53
N TYR A 212 -10.05 -6.99 17.63
CA TYR A 212 -11.38 -7.61 17.59
C TYR A 212 -12.48 -6.73 16.97
N GLU A 213 -12.44 -5.41 17.13
CA GLU A 213 -13.43 -4.52 16.51
C GLU A 213 -13.29 -4.49 14.97
N ARG A 214 -12.05 -4.47 14.46
CA ARG A 214 -11.79 -4.58 13.01
C ARG A 214 -12.19 -5.96 12.49
N ALA A 215 -11.89 -7.02 13.26
CA ALA A 215 -12.32 -8.38 12.94
C ALA A 215 -13.86 -8.46 12.82
N LYS A 216 -14.59 -7.81 13.74
CA LYS A 216 -16.06 -7.75 13.75
C LYS A 216 -16.62 -7.06 12.51
N GLU A 217 -16.03 -5.94 12.07
CA GLU A 217 -16.47 -5.25 10.85
C GLU A 217 -16.25 -6.14 9.61
N ALA A 218 -15.07 -6.75 9.50
CA ALA A 218 -14.72 -7.59 8.36
C ALA A 218 -15.62 -8.84 8.29
N ILE A 219 -15.84 -9.55 9.39
CA ILE A 219 -16.65 -10.78 9.38
C ILE A 219 -18.13 -10.51 9.09
N ARG A 220 -18.67 -9.35 9.51
CA ARG A 220 -20.03 -8.93 9.11
C ARG A 220 -20.15 -8.79 7.60
N LYS A 221 -19.14 -8.23 6.94
CA LYS A 221 -19.10 -8.15 5.47
C LYS A 221 -18.98 -9.53 4.80
N ALA A 222 -18.36 -10.51 5.46
CA ALA A 222 -18.36 -11.88 5.00
C ALA A 222 -19.78 -12.50 5.10
N LEU A 223 -20.45 -12.34 6.24
CA LEU A 223 -21.82 -12.82 6.48
C LEU A 223 -22.86 -12.17 5.56
N ASP A 224 -22.77 -10.86 5.32
CA ASP A 224 -23.67 -10.14 4.40
C ASP A 224 -23.64 -10.73 2.98
N LYS A 225 -22.53 -11.39 2.61
CA LYS A 225 -22.25 -11.87 1.25
C LYS A 225 -22.26 -13.40 1.14
N SER A 226 -22.35 -14.12 2.25
CA SER A 226 -22.36 -15.59 2.33
C SER A 226 -23.66 -16.04 2.98
N LYS A 227 -24.46 -16.86 2.29
CA LYS A 227 -25.75 -17.32 2.83
C LYS A 227 -25.63 -18.49 3.80
N ASP A 228 -24.48 -19.17 3.90
CA ASP A 228 -24.35 -20.31 4.82
C ASP A 228 -22.90 -20.80 4.97
N GLU A 229 -22.15 -20.25 5.93
CA GLU A 229 -20.85 -20.82 6.30
C GLU A 229 -20.73 -20.88 7.82
N ALA A 230 -20.93 -22.07 8.39
CA ALA A 230 -20.79 -22.34 9.82
C ALA A 230 -19.44 -21.84 10.39
N ALA A 231 -18.36 -21.86 9.60
CA ALA A 231 -17.06 -21.32 9.99
C ALA A 231 -17.10 -19.79 10.24
N THR A 232 -17.78 -19.05 9.36
CA THR A 232 -17.93 -17.59 9.44
C THR A 232 -18.75 -17.19 10.67
N LEU A 233 -19.81 -17.93 10.98
CA LEU A 233 -20.61 -17.75 12.20
C LEU A 233 -19.81 -18.05 13.46
N ARG A 234 -19.09 -19.18 13.52
CA ARG A 234 -18.21 -19.53 14.65
C ARG A 234 -17.16 -18.46 14.93
N LEU A 235 -16.54 -17.93 13.88
CA LEU A 235 -15.55 -16.86 14.04
C LEU A 235 -16.20 -15.58 14.57
N PHE A 236 -17.41 -15.22 14.10
CA PHE A 236 -18.15 -14.07 14.62
C PHE A 236 -18.45 -14.22 16.13
N GLU A 237 -18.96 -15.38 16.56
CA GLU A 237 -19.23 -15.68 17.98
C GLU A 237 -17.96 -15.56 18.84
N GLN A 238 -16.83 -16.09 18.36
CA GLN A 238 -15.54 -15.96 19.04
C GLN A 238 -15.10 -14.50 19.20
N ILE A 239 -15.27 -13.69 18.16
CA ILE A 239 -14.96 -12.25 18.19
C ILE A 239 -15.85 -11.54 19.22
N GLU A 240 -17.16 -11.82 19.25
CA GLU A 240 -18.07 -11.20 20.22
C GLU A 240 -17.76 -11.59 21.66
N ALA A 241 -17.44 -12.86 21.92
CA ALA A 241 -17.04 -13.32 23.25
C ALA A 241 -15.78 -12.59 23.76
N LYS A 242 -14.78 -12.36 22.89
CA LYS A 242 -13.56 -11.61 23.24
C LYS A 242 -13.86 -10.15 23.53
N LEU A 243 -14.69 -9.50 22.73
CA LEU A 243 -15.09 -8.10 22.92
C LEU A 243 -15.85 -7.90 24.24
N ASN A 244 -16.80 -8.78 24.55
CA ASN A 244 -17.56 -8.70 25.81
C ASN A 244 -16.64 -8.90 27.03
N LYS A 245 -15.68 -9.83 26.94
CA LYS A 245 -14.66 -10.02 28.00
C LYS A 245 -13.76 -8.79 28.19
N GLN A 246 -13.41 -8.08 27.11
CA GLN A 246 -12.64 -6.83 27.20
C GLN A 246 -13.45 -5.72 27.87
N LYS A 247 -14.73 -5.55 27.50
CA LYS A 247 -15.62 -4.54 28.11
C LYS A 247 -15.81 -4.76 29.61
N GLY A 248 -16.06 -6.00 30.04
CA GLY A 248 -16.21 -6.33 31.46
C GLY A 248 -14.92 -6.11 32.28
N ARG A 249 -13.74 -6.32 31.68
CA ARG A 249 -12.46 -6.01 32.34
C ARG A 249 -12.22 -4.50 32.49
N SER A 250 -12.61 -3.71 31.50
CA SER A 250 -12.49 -2.25 31.56
C SER A 250 -13.43 -1.65 32.61
N GLN A 251 -14.67 -2.16 32.73
CA GLN A 251 -15.62 -1.72 33.76
C GLN A 251 -15.14 -2.07 35.17
N LYS A 252 -14.68 -3.30 35.40
CA LYS A 252 -14.16 -3.70 36.71
C LYS A 252 -12.94 -2.88 37.16
N ARG A 253 -12.06 -2.48 36.23
CA ARG A 253 -10.93 -1.59 36.53
C ARG A 253 -11.33 -0.16 36.92
N LEU A 254 -12.50 0.32 36.48
CA LEU A 254 -13.02 1.63 36.85
C LEU A 254 -13.67 1.59 38.25
N GLU A 255 -14.21 0.44 38.66
CA GLU A 255 -14.78 0.23 39.99
C GLU A 255 -13.71 0.00 41.07
N ASP A 256 -12.54 -0.54 40.71
CA ASP A 256 -11.41 -0.81 41.63
C ASP A 256 -10.45 0.40 41.82
N VAL A 257 -10.81 1.62 41.38
CA VAL A 257 -10.03 2.83 41.68
C VAL A 257 -10.36 3.27 43.11
N PRO A 258 -9.42 3.21 44.07
CA PRO A 258 -9.68 3.69 45.43
C PRO A 258 -10.07 5.16 45.37
N GLU A 259 -11.15 5.54 46.04
CA GLU A 259 -11.43 6.95 46.35
C GLU A 259 -10.17 7.49 47.04
N ALA A 260 -9.40 8.30 46.30
CA ALA A 260 -8.30 9.03 46.89
C ALA A 260 -8.92 9.95 47.93
N GLU A 261 -8.64 9.66 49.20
CA GLU A 261 -9.05 10.42 50.38
C GLU A 261 -8.92 11.91 50.08
N SER A 262 -10.06 12.59 50.03
CA SER A 262 -10.16 14.04 49.93
C SER A 262 -9.88 14.68 51.29
N ASP A 263 -8.72 14.41 51.86
CA ASP A 263 -8.25 15.11 53.04
C ASP A 263 -7.05 15.96 52.64
N LEU A 264 -7.11 17.25 53.02
CA LEU A 264 -6.24 18.42 52.75
C LEU A 264 -7.09 19.48 52.02
N VAL A 265 -7.55 20.56 52.64
CA VAL A 265 -6.83 21.48 53.53
C VAL A 265 -7.84 22.28 54.39
N GLU A 266 -7.80 22.10 55.72
CA GLU A 266 -8.09 23.18 56.68
C GLU A 266 -6.86 23.31 57.59
N SER A 267 -5.97 24.24 57.28
CA SER A 267 -5.16 25.03 58.24
C SER A 267 -4.44 26.16 57.51
#